data_AF-A0A6A6JZZ6-F1
#
_entry.id   AF-A0A6A6JZZ6-F1
#
_cell.length_a   1.000
_cell.length_b   1.000
_cell.length_c   1.000
_cell.angle_alpha   90.00
_cell.angle_beta   90.00
_cell.angle_gamma   90.00
#
_symmetry.space_group_name_H-M   'P 1'
#
loop_
_entity.id
_entity.type
_entity.pdbx_description
1 polymer ?
#
loop_
_entity_poly.entity_id
_entity_poly.type
_entity_poly.pdbx_seq_one_letter_code
_entity_poly.pdbx_strand_id
1 'polypeptide(L)'
;MRCCEVRGRVCVAEEIAFLVSRGIPVMGHVGLMPQHFNQLGGYKCQGKTDSSRQHIKDGAKAVCEAGAFCVVLECVSASLAAELTQELPVPTIGIGASNACDGQILVIDDMLGQSSRYPKFVKRFADLEQTIKDAVVDYVREVKCGEFPGDLRNASTGSCNALTIEFDATGCCGYEPHYGSK
;
A
#
# COMPACT_ATOMS: atom_id res chain seq x y z
N MET A 1 10.57 -9.63 14.87
CA MET A 1 10.19 -8.82 16.04
C MET A 1 8.72 -8.44 15.88
N ARG A 2 7.88 -8.55 16.91
CA ARG A 2 6.50 -8.05 16.88
C ARG A 2 6.52 -6.65 17.49
N CYS A 3 5.92 -5.65 16.86
CA CYS A 3 5.91 -4.26 17.33
C CYS A 3 4.57 -3.57 17.00
N CYS A 4 4.34 -2.43 17.64
CA CYS A 4 3.23 -1.54 17.31
C CYS A 4 3.76 -0.34 16.53
N GLU A 5 3.03 0.10 15.51
CA GLU A 5 3.27 1.38 14.84
C GLU A 5 2.36 2.44 15.48
N VAL A 6 2.95 3.54 15.96
CA VAL A 6 2.20 4.67 16.51
C VAL A 6 2.42 5.89 15.61
N ARG A 7 1.31 6.38 15.06
CA ARG A 7 1.26 7.53 14.16
C ARG A 7 0.94 8.80 14.92
N GLY A 8 1.78 9.83 14.79
CA GLY A 8 1.50 11.09 15.45
C GLY A 8 2.61 12.11 15.34
N ARG A 9 2.40 13.25 16.00
CA ARG A 9 3.41 14.30 16.17
C ARG A 9 3.97 14.22 17.60
N VAL A 10 4.49 15.33 18.11
CA VAL A 10 4.93 15.47 19.51
C VAL A 10 3.89 14.94 20.51
N CYS A 11 2.59 15.08 20.22
CA CYS A 11 1.52 14.67 21.12
C CYS A 11 1.41 13.17 21.40
N VAL A 12 2.07 12.28 20.63
CA VAL A 12 2.04 10.83 20.89
C VAL A 12 3.24 10.32 21.69
N ALA A 13 4.16 11.22 22.07
CA ALA A 13 5.40 10.84 22.74
C ALA A 13 5.14 10.17 24.10
N GLU A 14 4.13 10.64 24.85
CA GLU A 14 3.77 10.07 26.15
C GLU A 14 3.25 8.63 26.02
N GLU A 15 2.40 8.35 25.02
CA GLU A 15 1.88 7.02 24.74
C GLU A 15 2.98 6.07 24.27
N ILE A 16 3.91 6.54 23.43
CA ILE A 16 5.07 5.75 22.99
C ILE A 16 5.92 5.40 24.21
N ALA A 17 6.27 6.38 25.05
CA ALA A 17 7.07 6.15 26.24
C ALA A 17 6.39 5.17 27.19
N PHE A 18 5.06 5.28 27.36
CA PHE A 18 4.28 4.33 28.14
C PHE A 18 4.39 2.91 27.60
N LEU A 19 4.16 2.69 26.30
CA LEU A 19 4.25 1.37 25.67
C LEU A 19 5.65 0.76 25.78
N VAL A 20 6.67 1.57 25.48
CA VAL A 20 8.08 1.17 25.57
C VAL A 20 8.45 0.79 27.01
N SER A 21 7.99 1.55 28.01
CA SER A 21 8.21 1.23 29.43
C SER A 21 7.58 -0.11 29.88
N ARG A 22 6.62 -0.63 29.11
CA ARG A 22 5.98 -1.94 29.33
C ARG A 22 6.59 -3.05 28.47
N GLY A 23 7.71 -2.79 27.80
CA GLY A 23 8.41 -3.76 26.96
C GLY A 23 7.76 -3.98 25.59
N ILE A 24 6.85 -3.09 25.17
CA ILE A 24 6.25 -3.15 23.84
C ILE A 24 7.12 -2.29 22.91
N PRO A 25 7.80 -2.88 21.91
CA PRO A 25 8.59 -2.10 20.98
C PRO A 25 7.67 -1.30 20.04
N VAL A 26 8.03 -0.05 19.81
CA VAL A 26 7.24 0.90 19.01
C VAL A 26 8.05 1.44 17.83
N MET A 27 7.43 1.39 16.65
CA MET A 27 7.86 2.13 15.46
C MET A 27 7.11 3.47 15.44
N GLY A 28 7.84 4.58 15.45
CA GLY A 28 7.24 5.90 15.28
C GLY A 28 6.88 6.14 13.82
N HIS A 29 5.90 7.01 13.56
CA HIS A 29 5.54 7.40 12.20
C HIS A 29 5.18 8.89 12.17
N VAL A 30 5.88 9.63 11.31
CA VAL A 30 5.66 11.06 11.06
C VAL A 30 5.52 11.37 9.57
N GLY A 31 5.12 12.61 9.25
CA GLY A 31 4.88 13.05 7.88
C GLY A 31 3.40 13.13 7.58
N LEU A 32 2.98 12.51 6.48
CA LEU A 32 1.57 12.44 6.13
C LEU A 32 0.85 11.50 7.09
N MET A 33 -0.15 12.02 7.79
CA MET A 33 -1.05 11.23 8.63
C MET A 33 -2.39 11.12 7.90
N PRO A 34 -2.75 9.93 7.37
CA PRO A 34 -4.02 9.72 6.69
C PRO A 34 -5.25 10.09 7.54
N GLN A 35 -5.12 10.07 8.88
CA GLN A 35 -6.18 10.54 9.79
C GLN A 35 -6.54 12.03 9.58
N HIS A 36 -5.62 12.82 9.01
CA HIS A 36 -5.80 14.23 8.70
C HIS A 36 -6.11 14.46 7.20
N PHE A 37 -6.55 13.43 6.45
CA PHE A 37 -6.82 13.51 5.02
C PHE A 37 -7.67 14.73 4.61
N ASN A 38 -8.75 15.00 5.35
CA ASN A 38 -9.64 16.15 5.11
C ASN A 38 -8.98 17.50 5.42
N GLN A 39 -8.13 17.55 6.44
CA GLN A 39 -7.42 18.79 6.84
C GLN A 39 -6.24 19.11 5.89
N LEU A 40 -5.62 18.09 5.30
CA LEU A 40 -4.50 18.22 4.37
C LEU A 40 -4.94 18.41 2.91
N GLY A 41 -6.23 18.21 2.61
CA GLY A 41 -6.78 18.30 1.26
C GLY A 41 -6.24 17.23 0.32
N GLY A 42 -6.08 16.00 0.84
CA GLY A 42 -5.61 14.81 0.12
C GLY A 42 -4.18 14.36 0.46
N TYR A 43 -3.73 13.32 -0.25
CA TYR A 43 -2.38 12.75 -0.12
C TYR A 43 -1.33 13.68 -0.75
N LYS A 44 -0.88 14.67 0.02
CA LYS A 44 0.12 15.65 -0.42
C LYS A 44 1.45 15.42 0.27
N CYS A 45 2.53 15.63 -0.48
CA CYS A 45 3.88 15.67 0.07
C CYS A 45 4.01 16.79 1.12
N GLN A 46 4.53 16.44 2.30
CA GLN A 46 4.71 17.27 3.48
C GLN A 46 6.16 17.82 3.57
N GLY A 47 6.40 18.81 4.42
CA GLY A 47 7.75 19.37 4.62
C GLY A 47 8.20 20.29 3.48
N LYS A 48 7.26 20.95 2.79
CA LYS A 48 7.54 21.94 1.74
C LYS A 48 7.63 23.38 2.23
N THR A 49 7.03 23.68 3.38
CA THR A 49 7.09 24.98 4.04
C THR A 49 7.90 24.85 5.33
N ASP A 50 8.55 25.93 5.77
CA ASP A 50 9.38 25.88 6.98
C ASP A 50 8.60 25.44 8.21
N SER A 51 7.36 25.93 8.36
CA SER A 51 6.47 25.49 9.45
C SER A 51 6.16 23.98 9.36
N SER A 52 5.87 23.44 8.18
CA SER A 52 5.63 22.01 8.01
C SER A 52 6.89 21.18 8.30
N ARG A 53 8.06 21.66 7.84
CA ARG A 53 9.35 21.02 8.12
C ARG A 53 9.62 20.96 9.61
N GLN A 54 9.47 22.07 10.31
CA GLN A 54 9.72 22.14 11.76
C GLN A 54 8.79 21.19 12.52
N HIS A 55 7.49 21.19 12.22
CA HIS A 55 6.55 20.27 12.88
C HIS A 55 6.90 18.79 12.70
N ILE A 56 7.37 18.40 11.51
CA ILE A 56 7.80 17.01 11.26
C ILE A 56 9.07 16.70 12.02
N LYS A 57 10.04 17.63 12.04
CA LYS A 57 11.28 17.47 12.82
C LYS A 57 11.00 17.30 14.30
N ASP A 58 10.16 18.16 14.87
CA ASP A 58 9.81 18.10 16.29
C ASP A 58 9.11 16.79 16.61
N GLY A 59 8.18 16.35 15.76
CA GLY A 59 7.54 15.04 15.90
C GLY A 59 8.53 13.88 15.84
N ALA A 60 9.43 13.88 14.86
CA ALA A 60 10.41 12.81 14.68
C ALA A 60 11.36 12.70 15.86
N LYS A 61 11.81 13.83 16.40
CA LYS A 61 12.65 13.91 17.61
C LYS A 61 11.88 13.42 18.82
N ALA A 62 10.66 13.90 19.03
CA ALA A 62 9.84 13.51 20.18
C ALA A 62 9.54 12.00 20.21
N VAL A 63 9.18 11.38 19.07
CA VAL A 63 8.93 9.92 19.04
C VAL A 63 10.21 9.12 19.26
N CYS A 64 11.35 9.60 18.76
CA CYS A 64 12.65 8.98 18.99
C CYS A 64 13.05 9.07 20.48
N GLU A 65 12.92 10.25 21.10
CA GLU A 65 13.20 10.49 22.51
C GLU A 65 12.28 9.66 23.43
N ALA A 66 11.04 9.42 23.01
CA ALA A 66 10.10 8.54 23.69
C ALA A 66 10.48 7.05 23.64
N GLY A 67 11.51 6.66 22.88
CA GLY A 67 12.03 5.30 22.82
C GLY A 67 11.54 4.48 21.63
N ALA A 68 11.00 5.10 20.58
CA ALA A 68 10.75 4.40 19.33
C ALA A 68 12.07 3.86 18.75
N PHE A 69 12.08 2.59 18.31
CA PHE A 69 13.30 1.96 17.82
C PHE A 69 13.63 2.29 16.35
N CYS A 70 12.66 2.84 15.63
CA CYS A 70 12.80 3.38 14.27
C CYS A 70 11.64 4.35 13.97
N VAL A 71 11.76 5.11 12.88
CA VAL A 71 10.75 6.10 12.47
C VAL A 71 10.39 5.96 10.99
N VAL A 72 9.11 5.78 10.69
CA VAL A 72 8.57 5.87 9.33
C VAL A 72 8.41 7.34 8.93
N LEU A 73 8.91 7.69 7.75
CA LEU A 73 8.75 8.99 7.11
C LEU A 73 7.83 8.81 5.88
N GLU A 74 6.56 9.18 6.03
CA GLU A 74 5.57 9.04 4.94
C GLU A 74 5.35 10.35 4.19
N CYS A 75 5.49 10.31 2.86
CA CYS A 75 5.23 11.44 1.96
C CYS A 75 5.96 12.73 2.37
N VAL A 76 7.17 12.63 2.93
CA VAL A 76 8.00 13.76 3.33
C VAL A 76 8.87 14.21 2.15
N SER A 77 9.15 15.51 2.03
CA SER A 77 10.08 16.01 1.01
C SER A 77 11.44 15.32 1.09
N ALA A 78 12.04 15.00 -0.06
CA ALA A 78 13.27 14.20 -0.11
C ALA A 78 14.44 14.84 0.67
N SER A 79 14.53 16.17 0.64
CA SER A 79 15.55 16.91 1.40
C SER A 79 15.35 16.78 2.91
N LEU A 80 14.11 16.93 3.40
CA LEU A 80 13.83 16.77 4.83
C LEU A 80 14.03 15.31 5.30
N ALA A 81 13.64 14.33 4.48
CA ALA A 81 13.84 12.94 4.83
C ALA A 81 15.32 12.56 4.91
N ALA A 82 16.15 13.05 3.99
CA ALA A 82 17.60 12.86 4.03
C ALA A 82 18.22 13.52 5.29
N GLU A 83 17.81 14.75 5.60
CA GLU A 83 18.24 15.47 6.79
C GLU A 83 17.86 14.75 8.08
N LEU A 84 16.61 14.28 8.20
CA LEU A 84 16.15 13.51 9.36
C LEU A 84 16.91 12.20 9.53
N THR A 85 17.24 11.52 8.42
CA THR A 85 18.01 10.27 8.48
C THR A 85 19.44 10.50 8.98
N GLN A 86 20.02 11.67 8.70
CA GLN A 86 21.34 12.03 9.25
C GLN A 86 21.28 12.48 10.71
N GLU A 87 20.18 13.12 11.13
CA GLU A 87 20.02 13.68 12.48
C GLU A 87 19.56 12.65 13.53
N LEU A 88 18.68 11.71 13.16
CA LEU A 88 18.06 10.81 14.12
C LEU A 88 18.99 9.64 14.50
N PRO A 89 19.07 9.25 15.78
CA PRO A 89 19.92 8.14 16.22
C PRO A 89 19.32 6.75 15.94
N VAL A 90 18.10 6.69 15.39
CA VAL A 90 17.38 5.45 15.08
C VAL A 90 17.13 5.33 13.57
N PRO A 91 17.03 4.11 13.01
CA PRO A 91 16.80 3.93 11.59
C PRO A 91 15.52 4.63 11.10
N THR A 92 15.58 5.21 9.90
CA THR A 92 14.42 5.78 9.21
C THR A 92 13.91 4.85 8.10
N ILE A 93 12.59 4.71 7.99
CA ILE A 93 11.93 3.91 6.94
C ILE A 93 11.10 4.83 6.05
N GLY A 94 11.46 4.93 4.77
CA GLY A 94 10.78 5.81 3.82
C GLY A 94 9.59 5.14 3.12
N ILE A 95 8.52 5.90 2.93
CA ILE A 95 7.44 5.58 1.97
C ILE A 95 6.98 6.87 1.29
N GLY A 96 7.28 7.00 -0.01
CA GLY A 96 7.09 8.25 -0.72
C GLY A 96 7.96 9.40 -0.18
N ALA A 97 9.13 9.08 0.38
CA ALA A 97 10.07 10.02 0.96
C ALA A 97 11.38 10.10 0.15
N SER A 98 12.53 9.80 0.76
CA SER A 98 13.84 9.80 0.10
C SER A 98 14.43 8.40 0.05
N ASN A 99 15.22 8.10 -0.99
CA ASN A 99 16.08 6.92 -1.03
C ASN A 99 17.27 7.01 -0.06
N ALA A 100 17.45 8.16 0.59
CA ALA A 100 18.43 8.35 1.65
C ALA A 100 17.98 7.80 3.01
N CYS A 101 16.71 7.40 3.18
CA CYS A 101 16.27 6.70 4.39
C CYS A 101 16.96 5.32 4.49
N ASP A 102 17.19 4.83 5.70
CA ASP A 102 17.90 3.56 5.94
C ASP A 102 17.16 2.33 5.39
N GLY A 103 15.83 2.43 5.28
CA GLY A 103 14.98 1.41 4.68
C GLY A 103 13.84 2.01 3.90
N GLN A 104 13.11 1.16 3.18
CA GLN A 104 11.93 1.53 2.41
C GLN A 104 10.77 0.57 2.71
N ILE A 105 9.55 1.08 2.66
CA ILE A 105 8.33 0.27 2.75
C ILE A 105 7.35 0.68 1.66
N LEU A 106 6.58 -0.29 1.16
CA LEU A 106 5.49 -0.11 0.21
C LEU A 106 4.32 -0.99 0.61
N VAL A 107 3.11 -0.58 0.23
CA VAL A 107 1.92 -1.42 0.34
C VAL A 107 1.99 -2.49 -0.75
N ILE A 108 1.79 -3.76 -0.37
CA ILE A 108 1.97 -4.90 -1.27
C ILE A 108 1.04 -4.82 -2.50
N ASP A 109 -0.23 -4.45 -2.28
CA ASP A 109 -1.23 -4.35 -3.34
C ASP A 109 -0.87 -3.27 -4.37
N ASP A 110 -0.34 -2.14 -3.91
CA ASP A 110 0.11 -1.04 -4.78
C ASP A 110 1.34 -1.46 -5.58
N MET A 111 2.34 -2.08 -4.93
CA MET A 111 3.58 -2.50 -5.61
C MET A 111 3.35 -3.67 -6.57
N LEU A 112 2.40 -4.56 -6.29
CA LEU A 112 2.02 -5.66 -7.19
C LEU A 112 1.01 -5.21 -8.25
N GLY A 113 0.51 -3.98 -8.17
CA GLY A 113 -0.39 -3.44 -9.17
C GLY A 113 -1.75 -4.12 -9.20
N GLN A 114 -2.34 -4.39 -8.02
CA GLN A 114 -3.66 -4.99 -7.87
C GLN A 114 -4.80 -4.01 -8.15
N SER A 115 -4.54 -2.70 -8.07
CA SER A 115 -5.50 -1.62 -8.35
C SER A 115 -4.97 -0.70 -9.44
N SER A 116 -5.87 -0.25 -10.32
CA SER A 116 -5.59 0.75 -11.35
C SER A 116 -5.30 2.15 -10.78
N ARG A 117 -5.73 2.43 -9.55
CA ARG A 117 -5.46 3.66 -8.83
C ARG A 117 -4.49 3.39 -7.68
N TYR A 118 -3.31 4.01 -7.75
CA TYR A 118 -2.25 3.88 -6.74
C TYR A 118 -1.52 5.21 -6.51
N PRO A 119 -0.80 5.39 -5.38
CA PRO A 119 -0.06 6.62 -5.11
C PRO A 119 1.08 6.88 -6.11
N LYS A 120 1.30 8.15 -6.45
CA LYS A 120 2.28 8.56 -7.48
C LYS A 120 3.73 8.15 -7.19
N PHE A 121 4.08 7.91 -5.93
CA PHE A 121 5.43 7.52 -5.53
C PHE A 121 5.68 6.01 -5.66
N VAL A 122 4.65 5.22 -5.96
CA VAL A 122 4.77 3.75 -6.05
C VAL A 122 5.33 3.37 -7.42
N LYS A 123 6.37 2.53 -7.41
CA LYS A 123 6.78 1.74 -8.57
C LYS A 123 6.01 0.44 -8.57
N ARG A 124 5.32 0.12 -9.67
CA ARG A 124 4.75 -1.22 -9.90
C ARG A 124 5.87 -2.20 -10.26
N PHE A 125 5.91 -3.32 -9.57
CA PHE A 125 6.82 -4.45 -9.81
C PHE A 125 6.10 -5.61 -10.51
N ALA A 126 4.77 -5.62 -10.53
CA ALA A 126 3.94 -6.58 -11.26
C ALA A 126 2.64 -5.94 -11.77
N ASP A 127 1.91 -6.68 -12.61
CA ASP A 127 0.55 -6.36 -13.05
C ASP A 127 -0.44 -7.44 -12.56
N LEU A 128 -0.70 -7.41 -11.26
CA LEU A 128 -1.57 -8.39 -10.62
C LEU A 128 -3.04 -8.19 -11.03
N GLU A 129 -3.46 -6.97 -11.35
CA GLU A 129 -4.81 -6.72 -11.88
C GLU A 129 -5.06 -7.53 -13.17
N GLN A 130 -4.15 -7.45 -14.15
CA GLN A 130 -4.30 -8.22 -15.38
C GLN A 130 -4.20 -9.73 -15.12
N THR A 131 -3.25 -10.15 -14.28
CA THR A 131 -3.07 -11.56 -13.93
C THR A 131 -4.34 -12.17 -13.30
N ILE A 132 -5.01 -11.42 -12.42
CA ILE A 132 -6.28 -11.85 -11.81
C ILE A 132 -7.39 -11.93 -12.86
N LYS A 133 -7.49 -10.93 -13.76
CA LYS A 133 -8.49 -10.93 -14.83
C LYS A 133 -8.35 -12.17 -15.72
N ASP A 134 -7.14 -12.46 -16.17
CA ASP A 134 -6.86 -13.60 -17.04
C ASP A 134 -7.21 -14.92 -16.33
N ALA A 135 -6.82 -15.07 -15.06
CA ALA A 135 -7.15 -16.25 -14.26
C ALA A 135 -8.67 -16.45 -14.10
N VAL A 136 -9.43 -15.37 -13.94
CA VAL A 136 -10.90 -15.44 -13.85
C VAL A 136 -11.52 -15.79 -15.20
N VAL A 137 -11.01 -15.24 -16.32
CA VAL A 137 -11.44 -15.64 -17.68
C VAL A 137 -11.24 -17.13 -17.88
N ASP A 138 -10.04 -17.64 -17.58
CA ASP A 138 -9.68 -19.04 -17.74
C ASP A 138 -10.56 -19.94 -16.86
N TYR A 139 -10.74 -19.58 -15.59
CA TYR A 139 -11.62 -20.31 -14.69
C TYR A 139 -13.06 -20.38 -15.23
N VAL A 140 -13.62 -19.25 -15.68
CA VAL A 140 -14.99 -19.23 -16.20
C VAL A 140 -15.10 -20.02 -17.51
N ARG A 141 -14.09 -19.98 -18.38
CA ARG A 141 -14.01 -20.84 -19.56
C ARG A 141 -14.08 -22.31 -19.13
N GLU A 142 -13.19 -22.74 -18.26
CA GLU A 142 -13.09 -24.14 -17.84
C GLU A 142 -14.38 -24.63 -17.18
N VAL A 143 -15.03 -23.82 -16.34
CA VAL A 143 -16.34 -24.16 -15.76
C VAL A 143 -17.42 -24.31 -16.84
N LYS A 144 -17.49 -23.38 -17.81
CA LYS A 144 -18.49 -23.44 -18.89
C LYS A 144 -18.24 -24.58 -19.87
N CYS A 145 -16.98 -24.93 -20.11
CA CYS A 145 -16.58 -26.04 -20.96
C CYS A 145 -16.67 -27.40 -20.26
N GLY A 146 -16.97 -27.43 -18.96
CA GLY A 146 -16.99 -28.65 -18.16
C GLY A 146 -15.59 -29.24 -17.91
N GLU A 147 -14.55 -28.44 -18.08
CA GLU A 147 -13.14 -28.79 -17.82
C GLU A 147 -12.80 -28.63 -16.33
N PHE A 148 -13.51 -27.76 -15.61
CA PHE A 148 -13.39 -27.57 -14.16
C PHE A 148 -14.69 -27.90 -13.40
N PRO A 149 -14.61 -28.63 -12.26
CA PRO A 149 -13.43 -29.30 -11.75
C PRO A 149 -13.03 -30.45 -12.69
N GLY A 150 -11.74 -30.54 -13.02
CA GLY A 150 -11.25 -31.60 -13.88
C GLY A 150 -11.52 -32.96 -13.24
N ASP A 151 -11.83 -33.95 -14.07
CA ASP A 151 -11.99 -35.32 -13.58
C ASP A 151 -10.65 -35.80 -13.03
N LEU A 152 -10.59 -36.18 -11.75
CA LEU A 152 -9.36 -36.69 -11.13
C LEU A 152 -8.86 -37.99 -11.79
N ARG A 153 -9.66 -38.61 -12.69
CA ARG A 153 -9.34 -39.89 -13.33
C ARG A 153 -9.60 -39.98 -14.85
N ASN A 154 -10.49 -39.21 -15.49
CA ASN A 154 -10.70 -39.29 -16.96
C ASN A 154 -11.20 -37.97 -17.60
N ALA A 155 -10.36 -37.28 -18.37
CA ALA A 155 -10.79 -36.10 -19.14
C ALA A 155 -11.70 -36.52 -20.32
N SER A 156 -12.99 -36.17 -20.28
CA SER A 156 -13.86 -36.23 -21.47
C SER A 156 -13.90 -34.87 -22.16
N THR A 157 -13.45 -34.83 -23.42
CA THR A 157 -13.45 -33.66 -24.31
C THR A 157 -14.88 -33.34 -24.78
N GLY A 158 -15.57 -32.43 -24.11
CA GLY A 158 -16.78 -31.79 -24.62
C GLY A 158 -16.43 -30.62 -25.54
N SER A 159 -17.10 -30.47 -26.69
CA SER A 159 -16.88 -29.32 -27.58
C SER A 159 -17.40 -28.04 -26.93
N CYS A 160 -16.52 -27.12 -26.58
CA CYS A 160 -16.89 -25.87 -25.94
C CYS A 160 -17.15 -24.76 -26.97
N ASN A 161 -18.37 -24.22 -26.99
CA ASN A 161 -18.66 -22.92 -27.59
C ASN A 161 -18.49 -21.84 -26.52
N ALA A 162 -17.23 -21.47 -26.23
CA ALA A 162 -16.94 -20.42 -25.26
C ALA A 162 -17.26 -19.04 -25.88
N LEU A 163 -18.31 -18.38 -25.37
CA LEU A 163 -18.51 -16.94 -25.58
C LEU A 163 -17.39 -16.16 -24.88
N THR A 164 -16.77 -15.22 -25.60
CA THR A 164 -15.76 -14.30 -25.07
C THR A 164 -16.36 -13.47 -23.93
N ILE A 165 -15.71 -13.46 -22.77
CA ILE A 165 -16.03 -12.51 -21.71
C ILE A 165 -15.18 -11.28 -21.95
N GLU A 166 -15.80 -10.20 -22.41
CA GLU A 166 -15.14 -8.90 -22.44
C GLU A 166 -15.34 -8.20 -21.09
N PHE A 167 -14.24 -7.88 -20.42
CA PHE A 167 -14.27 -6.96 -19.28
C PHE A 167 -14.33 -5.54 -19.83
N ASP A 168 -15.42 -4.82 -19.55
CA ASP A 168 -15.47 -3.40 -19.88
C ASP A 168 -14.45 -2.60 -19.03
N ALA A 169 -14.19 -1.35 -19.41
CA ALA A 169 -13.26 -0.46 -18.73
C ALA A 169 -13.63 -0.14 -17.25
N THR A 170 -14.78 -0.61 -16.76
CA THR A 170 -15.27 -0.44 -15.38
C THR A 170 -15.18 -1.72 -14.54
N GLY A 171 -14.75 -2.86 -15.11
CA GLY A 171 -14.62 -4.12 -14.39
C GLY A 171 -15.96 -4.79 -14.06
N CYS A 172 -17.06 -4.32 -14.64
CA CYS A 172 -18.37 -4.95 -14.52
C CYS A 172 -18.55 -5.99 -15.63
N CYS A 173 -19.00 -7.19 -15.26
CA CYS A 173 -19.35 -8.24 -16.22
C CYS A 173 -20.63 -7.83 -16.96
N GLY A 174 -20.49 -7.19 -18.12
CA GLY A 174 -21.61 -6.97 -19.04
C GLY A 174 -22.02 -8.27 -19.70
N TYR A 175 -23.30 -8.61 -19.68
CA TYR A 175 -23.90 -9.73 -20.40
C TYR A 175 -24.83 -9.17 -21.47
N GLU A 176 -24.46 -9.28 -22.75
CA GLU A 176 -25.38 -9.07 -23.88
C GLU A 176 -25.90 -10.43 -24.37
N PRO A 177 -27.18 -10.76 -24.15
CA PRO A 177 -27.76 -11.96 -24.75
C PRO A 177 -28.03 -11.72 -26.24
N HIS A 178 -27.23 -12.36 -27.09
CA HIS A 178 -27.61 -12.56 -28.49
C HIS A 178 -28.75 -13.57 -28.56
N TYR A 179 -29.99 -13.09 -28.55
CA TYR A 179 -31.11 -13.88 -29.01
C TYR A 179 -31.03 -13.99 -30.53
N GLY A 180 -30.62 -15.16 -31.02
CA GLY A 180 -30.71 -15.50 -32.43
C GLY A 180 -32.15 -15.37 -32.90
N SER A 181 -32.37 -14.50 -33.88
CA SER A 181 -33.61 -14.39 -34.62
C SER A 181 -33.92 -15.71 -35.31
N LYS A 182 -35.05 -16.32 -34.98
CA LYS A 182 -35.67 -17.39 -35.79
C LYS A 182 -36.17 -16.83 -37.12
#